data_AF-A0A8D8RW56-F1
#
_entry.id   AF-A0A8D8RW56-F1
#
_cell.length_a   1.000
_cell.length_b   1.000
_cell.length_c   1.000
_cell.angle_alpha   90.00
_cell.angle_beta   90.00
_cell.angle_gamma   90.00
#
_symmetry.space_group_name_H-M   'P 1'
#
loop_
_entity.id
_entity.type
_entity.pdbx_description
1 polymer ?
#
loop_
_entity_poly.entity_id
_entity_poly.type
_entity_poly.pdbx_seq_one_letter_code
_entity_poly.pdbx_strand_id
1 'polypeptide(L)'
;QTFYANKTIFITGASGFVGTLVLEKLLRTCKDLRKVYVLFRSSKKKNIQERFVEYFNDPVFYRMKCENSTYDTQVTCIQGDLTLDQLGLSPEEEEEEMTVPTIVGAVGIPTIVGAVDLPTWRGEKEREREIEGERDR
;
A
#
# COMPACT_ATOMS: atom_id res chain seq x y z
N GLN A 1 -16.95 10.39 -0.47
CA GLN A 1 -16.38 9.81 -1.71
C GLN A 1 -16.76 8.34 -1.72
N THR A 2 -17.55 7.85 -2.68
CA THR A 2 -18.02 6.44 -2.72
C THR A 2 -17.09 5.50 -3.49
N PHE A 3 -16.19 6.05 -4.32
CA PHE A 3 -15.29 5.27 -5.18
C PHE A 3 -14.45 4.23 -4.42
N TYR A 4 -14.03 4.54 -3.19
CA TYR A 4 -13.21 3.67 -2.37
C TYR A 4 -14.00 2.80 -1.39
N ALA A 5 -15.33 2.84 -1.42
CA ALA A 5 -16.16 2.02 -0.55
C ALA A 5 -15.90 0.52 -0.80
N ASN A 6 -15.75 -0.24 0.28
CA ASN A 6 -15.44 -1.67 0.31
C ASN A 6 -14.15 -2.08 -0.44
N LYS A 7 -13.31 -1.12 -0.84
CA LYS A 7 -12.02 -1.41 -1.45
C LYS A 7 -10.97 -1.65 -0.38
N THR A 8 -10.00 -2.49 -0.72
CA THR A 8 -8.72 -2.56 -0.03
C THR A 8 -7.70 -1.78 -0.82
N ILE A 9 -6.80 -1.08 -0.14
CA ILE A 9 -5.76 -0.28 -0.78
C ILE A 9 -4.42 -0.67 -0.18
N PHE A 10 -3.39 -0.85 -1.01
CA PHE A 10 -2.01 -0.98 -0.56
C PHE A 10 -1.26 0.33 -0.82
N ILE A 11 -0.54 0.85 0.16
CA ILE A 11 0.21 2.10 0.04
C ILE A 11 1.67 1.85 0.35
N THR A 12 2.54 2.17 -0.61
CA THR A 12 3.98 2.22 -0.40
C THR A 12 4.44 3.67 -0.26
N GLY A 13 5.46 3.91 0.57
CA GLY A 13 5.96 5.27 0.81
C GLY A 13 5.01 6.15 1.62
N ALA A 14 4.08 5.57 2.39
CA ALA A 14 3.14 6.33 3.21
C ALA A 14 3.86 7.24 4.22
N SER A 15 5.02 6.84 4.74
CA SER A 15 5.83 7.67 5.65
C SER A 15 6.52 8.86 4.98
N GLY A 16 6.40 9.03 3.66
CA GLY A 16 6.91 10.19 2.94
C GLY A 16 5.94 11.37 3.03
N PHE A 17 6.43 12.58 2.76
CA PHE A 17 5.66 13.82 2.89
C PHE A 17 4.28 13.77 2.22
N VAL A 18 4.23 13.40 0.93
CA VAL A 18 2.96 13.28 0.19
C VAL A 18 2.17 12.07 0.63
N GLY A 19 2.83 10.92 0.84
CA GLY A 19 2.18 9.67 1.25
C GLY A 19 1.41 9.80 2.56
N THR A 20 1.94 10.57 3.51
CA THR A 20 1.31 10.79 4.81
C THR A 20 0.01 11.56 4.68
N LEU A 21 0.01 12.62 3.86
CA LEU A 21 -1.18 13.42 3.58
C LEU A 21 -2.23 12.63 2.78
N VAL A 22 -1.80 11.80 1.83
CA VAL A 22 -2.71 10.92 1.08
C VAL A 22 -3.39 9.92 2.01
N LEU A 23 -2.64 9.26 2.89
CA LEU A 23 -3.20 8.32 3.86
C LEU A 23 -4.16 9.01 4.84
N GLU A 24 -3.79 10.17 5.38
CA GLU A 24 -4.66 10.99 6.24
C GLU A 24 -5.98 11.30 5.54
N LYS A 25 -5.90 11.83 4.32
CA LYS A 25 -7.06 12.26 3.55
C LYS A 25 -7.95 11.08 3.19
N LEU A 26 -7.35 9.97 2.80
CA LEU A 26 -8.03 8.74 2.45
C LEU A 26 -8.83 8.20 3.64
N LEU A 27 -8.18 8.00 4.79
CA LEU A 27 -8.82 7.50 6.01
C LEU A 27 -9.89 8.45 6.55
N ARG A 28 -9.69 9.77 6.41
CA ARG A 28 -10.65 10.76 6.88
C ARG A 28 -11.90 10.86 6.00
N THR A 29 -11.75 10.76 4.68
CA THR A 29 -12.85 11.00 3.72
C THR A 29 -13.53 9.73 3.20
N CYS A 30 -12.86 8.59 3.29
CA CYS A 30 -13.34 7.30 2.80
C CYS A 30 -13.52 6.35 3.98
N LYS A 31 -14.53 6.60 4.80
CA LYS A 31 -14.80 5.82 6.03
C LYS A 31 -15.23 4.38 5.72
N ASP A 32 -15.82 4.15 4.55
CA ASP A 32 -16.31 2.83 4.11
C ASP A 32 -15.21 1.96 3.49
N LEU A 33 -13.93 2.28 3.72
CA LEU A 33 -12.80 1.45 3.29
C LEU A 33 -12.81 0.11 4.03
N ARG A 34 -12.59 -0.97 3.27
CA ARG A 34 -12.46 -2.31 3.86
C ARG A 34 -11.15 -2.43 4.64
N LYS A 35 -10.04 -2.07 4.00
CA LYS A 35 -8.70 -2.22 4.58
C LYS A 35 -7.69 -1.31 3.88
N VAL A 36 -6.69 -0.82 4.60
CA VAL A 36 -5.55 -0.12 4.05
C VAL A 36 -4.27 -0.78 4.55
N TYR A 37 -3.52 -1.37 3.64
CA TYR A 37 -2.22 -1.92 3.91
C TYR A 37 -1.15 -0.87 3.68
N VAL A 38 -0.23 -0.70 4.63
CA VAL A 38 0.84 0.29 4.56
C VAL A 38 2.19 -0.41 4.67
N LEU A 39 3.01 -0.27 3.63
CA LEU A 39 4.37 -0.83 3.64
C LEU A 39 5.30 0.07 4.46
N PHE A 40 5.81 -0.48 5.56
CA PHE A 40 6.89 0.12 6.33
C PHE A 40 8.20 -0.60 6.03
N ARG A 41 9.23 0.19 5.72
CA ARG A 41 10.56 -0.38 5.52
C ARG A 41 11.07 -1.04 6.80
N SER A 42 11.63 -2.25 6.68
CA SER A 42 12.37 -2.93 7.75
C SER A 42 13.33 -1.98 8.46
N SER A 43 13.30 -1.93 9.79
CA SER A 43 14.28 -1.18 10.60
C SER A 43 14.84 -2.09 11.68
N LYS A 44 16.18 -2.12 11.81
CA LYS A 44 16.87 -2.95 12.81
C LYS A 44 16.60 -2.50 14.26
N LYS A 45 16.02 -1.31 14.47
CA LYS A 45 15.94 -0.65 15.79
C LYS A 45 14.56 -0.71 16.43
N LYS A 46 13.49 -0.92 15.66
CA LYS A 46 12.09 -0.83 16.13
C LYS A 46 11.24 -1.87 15.43
N ASN A 47 10.31 -2.48 16.16
CA ASN A 47 9.31 -3.37 15.58
C ASN A 47 8.27 -2.55 14.78
N ILE A 48 7.62 -3.16 13.80
CA ILE A 48 6.59 -2.52 12.97
C ILE A 48 5.44 -1.91 13.78
N GLN A 49 5.04 -2.53 14.90
CA GLN A 49 3.98 -2.03 15.78
C GLN A 49 4.37 -0.72 16.45
N GLU A 50 5.62 -0.60 16.91
CA GLU A 50 6.14 0.63 17.50
C GLU A 50 6.19 1.76 16.47
N ARG A 51 6.60 1.43 15.23
CA ARG A 51 6.62 2.40 14.13
C ARG A 51 5.22 2.85 13.73
N PHE A 52 4.25 1.94 13.77
CA PHE A 52 2.85 2.29 13.53
C PHE A 52 2.36 3.30 14.55
N VAL A 53 2.57 3.03 15.85
CA VAL A 53 2.16 3.94 16.93
C VAL A 53 2.85 5.30 16.80
N GLU A 54 4.17 5.31 16.57
CA GLU A 54 4.94 6.54 16.39
C GLU A 54 4.48 7.35 15.17
N TYR A 55 4.26 6.68 14.04
CA TYR A 55 3.84 7.32 12.81
C TYR A 55 2.44 7.95 12.94
N PHE A 56 1.49 7.24 13.53
CA PHE A 56 0.16 7.79 13.77
C PHE A 56 0.13 8.81 14.91
N ASN A 57 1.17 8.96 15.73
CA ASN A 57 1.28 10.04 16.71
C ASN A 57 1.62 11.40 16.10
N ASP A 58 1.94 11.47 14.81
CA ASP A 58 2.14 12.74 14.12
C ASP A 58 0.87 13.62 14.18
N PRO A 59 0.99 14.92 14.51
CA PRO A 59 -0.15 15.85 14.56
C PRO A 59 -1.00 15.91 13.30
N VAL A 60 -0.44 15.58 12.13
CA VAL A 60 -1.17 15.52 10.85
C VAL A 60 -2.38 14.58 10.93
N PHE A 61 -2.27 13.51 11.72
CA PHE A 61 -3.34 12.52 11.89
C PHE A 61 -4.38 12.93 12.93
N TYR A 62 -4.16 13.99 13.70
CA TYR A 62 -5.07 14.40 14.78
C TYR A 62 -6.51 14.55 14.27
N ARG A 63 -6.68 15.29 13.18
CA ARG A 63 -7.99 15.51 12.58
C ARG A 63 -8.62 14.21 12.07
N MET A 64 -7.84 13.37 11.38
CA MET A 64 -8.29 12.07 10.89
C MET A 64 -8.78 11.19 12.05
N LYS A 65 -8.05 11.11 13.16
CA LYS A 65 -8.44 10.33 14.34
C LYS A 65 -9.74 10.82 14.98
N CYS A 66 -9.96 12.12 15.02
CA CYS A 66 -11.22 12.69 15.52
C CYS A 66 -12.42 12.38 14.60
N GLU A 67 -12.20 12.37 13.28
CA GLU A 67 -13.26 12.14 12.30
C GLU A 67 -13.49 10.65 12.00
N ASN A 68 -12.50 9.80 12.19
CA ASN A 68 -12.53 8.36 11.96
C ASN A 68 -11.90 7.60 13.15
N SER A 69 -12.74 7.17 14.08
CA SER A 69 -12.30 6.44 15.28
C SER A 69 -11.95 4.97 15.01
N THR A 70 -12.29 4.43 13.83
CA THR A 70 -12.08 3.02 13.45
C THR A 70 -10.83 2.80 12.61
N TYR A 71 -9.99 3.83 12.44
CA TYR A 71 -8.81 3.79 11.59
C TYR A 71 -7.82 2.67 11.97
N ASP A 72 -7.75 2.34 13.25
CA ASP A 72 -6.91 1.29 13.83
C ASP A 72 -7.26 -0.10 13.29
N THR A 73 -8.56 -0.38 13.10
CA THR A 73 -9.03 -1.63 12.51
C THR A 73 -8.87 -1.65 10.99
N GLN A 74 -8.95 -0.48 10.36
CA GLN A 74 -8.85 -0.32 8.90
C GLN A 74 -7.42 -0.41 8.41
N VAL A 75 -6.43 0.04 9.18
CA VAL A 75 -5.03 0.06 8.75
C VAL A 75 -4.29 -1.18 9.23
N THR A 76 -3.45 -1.75 8.36
CA THR A 76 -2.51 -2.80 8.74
C THR A 76 -1.15 -2.51 8.14
N CYS A 77 -0.12 -2.56 8.98
CA CYS A 77 1.24 -2.32 8.56
C CYS A 77 1.90 -3.62 8.15
N ILE A 78 2.53 -3.60 6.99
CA ILE A 78 3.28 -4.71 6.43
C ILE A 78 4.75 -4.32 6.40
N GLN A 79 5.63 -5.25 6.77
CA GLN A 79 7.07 -5.03 6.69
C GLN A 79 7.56 -5.44 5.31
N GLY A 80 8.33 -4.58 4.65
CA GLY A 80 8.97 -4.97 3.40
C GLY A 80 9.94 -3.93 2.87
N ASP A 81 10.60 -4.25 1.76
CA ASP A 81 11.57 -3.40 1.10
C ASP A 81 11.37 -3.47 -0.42
N LEU A 82 11.23 -2.30 -1.06
CA LEU A 82 11.04 -2.19 -2.51
C LEU A 82 12.26 -2.69 -3.30
N THR A 83 13.43 -2.84 -2.66
CA THR A 83 14.63 -3.38 -3.31
C THR A 83 14.70 -4.90 -3.29
N LEU A 84 13.78 -5.59 -2.62
CA LEU A 84 13.74 -7.04 -2.52
C LEU A 84 12.67 -7.59 -3.46
N ASP A 85 12.91 -8.80 -3.96
CA ASP A 85 11.90 -9.56 -4.69
C ASP A 85 10.64 -9.70 -3.82
N GLN A 86 9.47 -9.57 -4.45
CA GLN A 86 8.17 -9.63 -3.78
C GLN A 86 8.06 -8.65 -2.60
N LEU A 87 8.79 -7.53 -2.64
CA LEU A 87 8.87 -6.53 -1.56
C LEU A 87 9.37 -7.11 -0.22
N GLY A 88 9.97 -8.30 -0.21
CA GLY A 88 10.33 -9.03 1.01
C GLY A 88 9.14 -9.53 1.84
N LEU A 89 7.97 -9.70 1.20
CA LEU A 89 6.74 -10.20 1.82
C LEU A 89 6.77 -11.72 2.00
N SER A 90 5.98 -12.21 2.94
CA SER A 90 5.66 -13.64 3.00
C SER A 90 4.70 -14.03 1.85
N PRO A 91 4.63 -15.31 1.46
CA PRO A 91 3.72 -15.76 0.40
C PRO A 91 2.24 -15.41 0.67
N GLU A 92 1.84 -15.37 1.93
CA GLU A 92 0.48 -14.99 2.36
C GLU A 92 0.22 -13.49 2.13
N GLU A 93 1.19 -12.63 2.46
CA GLU A 93 1.11 -11.18 2.23
C GLU A 93 1.23 -10.83 0.73
N GLU A 94 1.96 -11.63 -0.04
CA GLU A 94 2.08 -11.49 -1.50
C GLU A 94 0.74 -11.76 -2.21
N GLU A 95 0.02 -12.81 -1.80
CA GLU A 95 -1.29 -13.14 -2.37
C GLU A 95 -2.33 -12.03 -2.09
N GLU A 96 -2.25 -11.41 -0.91
CA GLU A 96 -3.08 -10.25 -0.57
C GLU A 96 -2.68 -8.98 -1.35
N GLU A 97 -1.39 -8.72 -1.56
CA GLU A 97 -0.89 -7.58 -2.36
C GLU A 97 -1.36 -7.65 -3.81
N MET A 98 -1.28 -8.84 -4.41
CA MET A 98 -1.60 -9.06 -5.82
C MET A 98 -3.08 -8.81 -6.14
N THR A 99 -3.95 -8.72 -5.15
CA THR A 99 -5.41 -8.57 -5.33
C THR A 99 -5.88 -7.12 -5.10
N VAL A 100 -5.01 -6.19 -4.70
CA VAL A 100 -5.42 -4.88 -4.20
C VAL A 100 -4.84 -3.72 -5.02
N PRO A 101 -5.60 -2.63 -5.26
CA PRO A 101 -5.06 -1.45 -5.91
C PRO A 101 -3.95 -0.79 -5.06
N THR A 102 -2.77 -0.65 -5.65
CA THR A 102 -1.58 -0.10 -5.01
C THR A 102 -1.38 1.39 -5.34
N ILE A 103 -1.29 2.23 -4.31
CA ILE A 103 -0.83 3.63 -4.42
C ILE A 103 0.67 3.62 -4.15
N VAL A 104 1.48 3.68 -5.21
CA VAL A 104 2.93 3.71 -5.13
C VAL A 104 3.44 5.15 -5.01
N GLY A 105 4.00 5.50 -3.85
CA GLY A 105 4.80 6.71 -3.70
C GLY A 105 6.23 6.47 -4.16
N ALA A 106 6.50 6.52 -5.47
CA ALA A 106 7.86 6.51 -5.98
C ALA A 106 8.47 7.92 -5.88
N VAL A 107 9.56 8.10 -5.12
CA VAL A 107 10.51 9.17 -5.43
C VAL A 107 11.24 8.73 -6.69
N GLY A 108 10.83 9.23 -7.85
CA GLY A 108 11.58 9.07 -9.11
C GLY A 108 10.78 8.93 -10.40
N ILE A 109 9.49 8.56 -10.37
CA ILE A 109 8.63 8.50 -11.57
C ILE A 109 7.19 8.85 -11.15
N PRO A 110 6.50 9.79 -11.82
CA PRO A 110 5.12 10.13 -11.49
C PRO A 110 4.18 9.12 -12.15
N THR A 111 3.74 8.10 -11.42
CA THR A 111 2.65 7.25 -11.91
C THR A 111 1.43 7.44 -11.03
N ILE A 112 0.47 8.20 -11.54
CA ILE A 112 -0.92 8.13 -11.07
C ILE A 112 -1.43 6.76 -11.53
N VAL A 113 -1.75 5.86 -10.60
CA VAL A 113 -2.39 4.58 -10.96
C VAL A 113 -3.81 4.58 -10.43
N GLY A 114 -4.76 4.66 -11.36
CA GLY A 114 -6.16 4.35 -11.13
C GLY A 114 -6.33 2.88 -10.76
N ALA A 115 -7.45 2.54 -10.13
CA ALA A 115 -7.78 1.16 -9.74
C ALA A 115 -7.49 0.18 -10.90
N VAL A 116 -6.48 -0.68 -10.73
CA VAL A 116 -6.10 -1.69 -11.72
C VAL A 116 -7.04 -2.88 -11.55
N ASP A 117 -7.77 -3.22 -12.61
CA ASP A 117 -8.59 -4.44 -12.67
C ASP A 117 -7.67 -5.63 -12.96
N LEU A 118 -7.73 -6.65 -12.10
CA LEU A 118 -6.81 -7.80 -12.05
C LEU A 118 -6.75 -8.71 -13.29
N PRO A 119 -7.81 -8.89 -14.10
CA PRO A 119 -7.77 -9.84 -15.22
C PRO A 119 -6.77 -9.49 -16.32
N THR A 120 -6.47 -8.20 -16.53
CA THR A 120 -5.58 -7.74 -17.62
C THR A 120 -4.10 -7.96 -17.32
N TRP A 121 -3.68 -7.87 -16.05
CA TRP A 121 -2.28 -8.01 -15.67
C TRP A 121 -1.74 -9.44 -15.81
N ARG A 122 -2.58 -10.46 -15.53
CA ARG A 122 -2.19 -11.87 -15.64
C ARG A 122 -1.83 -12.24 -17.08
N GLY A 123 -2.59 -11.76 -18.06
CA GLY A 123 -2.30 -11.98 -19.48
C GLY A 123 -1.07 -11.23 -19.99
N GLU A 124 -0.72 -10.11 -19.36
CA GLU A 124 0.46 -9.31 -19.72
C GLU A 124 1.75 -9.94 -19.16
N LYS A 125 1.73 -10.45 -17.92
CA LYS A 125 2.87 -11.19 -17.35
C LYS A 125 3.11 -12.56 -17.99
N GLU A 126 2.07 -13.26 -18.41
CA GLU A 126 2.23 -14.52 -19.16
C GLU A 126 2.87 -14.26 -20.54
N ARG A 127 2.47 -13.18 -21.22
CA ARG A 127 3.10 -12.74 -22.47
C ARG A 127 4.55 -12.30 -22.29
N GLU A 128 4.87 -11.57 -21.23
CA GLU A 128 6.26 -11.15 -20.97
C GLU A 128 7.17 -12.35 -20.67
N ARG A 129 6.68 -13.34 -19.91
CA ARG A 129 7.43 -14.60 -19.67
C ARG A 129 7.61 -15.44 -20.95
N GLU A 130 6.63 -15.45 -21.85
CA GLU A 130 6.78 -16.08 -23.17
C GLU A 130 7.84 -15.37 -24.02
N ILE A 131 7.82 -14.04 -24.06
CA ILE A 131 8.77 -13.23 -24.84
C ILE A 131 10.19 -13.37 -24.28
N GLU A 132 10.35 -13.40 -22.95
CA GLU A 132 11.65 -13.54 -22.30
C GLU A 132 12.22 -14.96 -22.47
N GLY A 133 11.35 -15.99 -22.41
CA GLY A 133 11.72 -17.39 -22.70
C GLY A 133 12.02 -17.68 -24.18
N GLU A 134 11.61 -16.82 -25.11
CA GLU A 134 12.00 -16.87 -26.53
C GLU A 134 13.31 -16.12 -26.82
N ARG A 135 13.74 -15.21 -25.93
CA ARG A 135 14.97 -14.42 -26.11
C ARG A 135 16.23 -15.15 -25.60
N ASP A 136 16.04 -16.13 -24.74
CA ASP A 136 17.09 -17.01 -24.19
C ASP A 136 17.29 -18.32 -25.00
N ARG A 137 16.74 -18.41 -26.21
CA ARG A 137 16.99 -19.48 -27.20
C ARG A 137 17.66 -18.96 -28.46
#